data_AF-A0A510V1Y3-F1
#
_entry.id   AF-A0A510V1Y3-F1
#
_cell.length_a   1.000
_cell.length_b   1.000
_cell.length_c   1.000
_cell.angle_alpha   90.00
_cell.angle_beta   90.00
_cell.angle_gamma   90.00
#
_symmetry.space_group_name_H-M   'P 1'
#
loop_
_entity.id
_entity.type
_entity.pdbx_description
1 polymer ?
#
loop_
_entity_poly.entity_id
_entity_poly.type
_entity_poly.pdbx_seq_one_letter_code
_entity_poly.pdbx_strand_id
1 'polypeptide(L)'
;MTAPGARPASSDDEGCWQARWEAALAEFEVDLEVAEALLRVAHLPDVTEVAQVASWHPPADLGPLPAPLLTRAQSVLERQLEVAGQLALAAAASRRQMATARALRARPEAVPVYLDAQG
;
A
#
# COMPACT_ATOMS: atom_id res chain seq x y z
N MET A 1 -5.64 41.81 -39.58
CA MET A 1 -6.31 40.75 -38.80
C MET A 1 -5.47 39.49 -38.95
N THR A 2 -4.46 39.34 -38.11
CA THR A 2 -3.49 38.24 -38.20
C THR A 2 -3.79 37.29 -37.05
N ALA A 3 -4.06 36.04 -37.36
CA ALA A 3 -4.31 34.99 -36.38
C ALA A 3 -3.04 34.76 -35.53
N PRO A 4 -3.15 34.60 -34.20
CA PRO A 4 -2.01 34.24 -33.37
C PRO A 4 -1.67 32.77 -33.62
N GLY A 5 -0.45 32.51 -34.09
CA GLY A 5 0.07 31.15 -34.23
C GLY A 5 0.20 30.50 -32.86
N ALA A 6 -0.50 29.38 -32.66
CA ALA A 6 -0.27 28.49 -31.54
C ALA A 6 1.18 27.99 -31.61
N ARG A 7 2.00 28.34 -30.63
CA ARG A 7 3.34 27.75 -30.52
C ARG A 7 3.18 26.25 -30.26
N PRO A 8 3.92 25.37 -30.96
CA PRO A 8 4.03 23.98 -30.52
C PRO A 8 4.56 23.99 -29.08
N ALA A 9 4.01 23.17 -28.19
CA ALA A 9 4.60 22.95 -26.87
C ALA A 9 6.08 22.60 -27.08
N SER A 10 6.97 23.26 -26.34
CA SER A 10 8.41 23.09 -26.48
C SER A 10 8.74 21.62 -26.20
N SER A 11 9.65 21.00 -26.95
CA SER A 11 10.19 19.67 -26.63
C SER A 11 10.69 19.59 -25.18
N ASP A 12 11.11 20.73 -24.62
CA ASP A 12 11.57 20.87 -23.24
C ASP A 12 10.43 20.75 -22.23
N ASP A 13 9.23 21.25 -22.56
CA ASP A 13 8.04 21.12 -21.71
C ASP A 13 7.55 19.67 -21.68
N GLU A 14 7.57 19.01 -22.85
CA GLU A 14 7.26 17.59 -23.00
C GLU A 14 8.23 16.71 -22.19
N GLY A 15 9.54 17.00 -22.30
CA GLY A 15 10.57 16.31 -21.53
C GLY A 15 10.42 16.52 -20.02
N CYS A 16 10.09 17.73 -19.58
CA CYS A 16 9.82 18.03 -18.17
C CYS A 16 8.58 17.29 -17.67
N TRP A 17 7.50 17.25 -18.46
CA TRP A 17 6.29 16.52 -18.13
C TRP A 17 6.52 15.02 -18.02
N GLN A 18 7.22 14.42 -18.99
CA GLN A 18 7.56 12.99 -18.94
C GLN A 18 8.45 12.67 -17.73
N ALA A 19 9.45 13.52 -17.44
CA ALA A 19 10.32 13.33 -16.28
C ALA A 19 9.55 13.38 -14.94
N ARG A 20 8.53 14.23 -14.81
CA ARG A 20 7.65 14.23 -13.62
C ARG A 20 6.92 12.90 -13.44
N TRP A 21 6.41 12.33 -14.53
CA TRP A 21 5.78 11.01 -14.49
C TRP A 21 6.75 9.88 -14.17
N GLU A 22 7.95 9.92 -14.74
CA GLU A 22 8.99 8.94 -14.44
C GLU A 22 9.40 8.97 -12.96
N ALA A 23 9.53 10.16 -12.38
CA ALA A 23 9.81 10.35 -10.96
C ALA A 23 8.67 9.79 -10.10
N ALA A 24 7.41 10.15 -10.40
CA ALA A 24 6.25 9.66 -9.66
C ALA A 24 6.11 8.14 -9.71
N LEU A 25 6.34 7.52 -10.88
CA LEU A 25 6.31 6.06 -11.01
C LEU A 25 7.45 5.39 -10.23
N ALA A 26 8.65 5.99 -10.21
CA ALA A 26 9.76 5.48 -9.43
C ALA A 26 9.48 5.52 -7.92
N GLU A 27 8.87 6.60 -7.43
CA GLU A 27 8.45 6.71 -6.03
C GLU A 27 7.41 5.63 -5.68
N PHE A 28 6.41 5.40 -6.53
CA PHE A 28 5.44 4.32 -6.31
C PHE A 28 6.06 2.93 -6.30
N GLU A 29 7.05 2.67 -7.13
CA GLU A 29 7.77 1.40 -7.14
C GLU A 29 8.52 1.15 -5.83
N VAL A 30 9.17 2.19 -5.29
CA VAL A 30 9.84 2.12 -3.97
C VAL A 30 8.83 1.88 -2.85
N ASP A 31 7.72 2.62 -2.83
CA ASP A 31 6.66 2.45 -1.84
C ASP A 31 6.08 1.03 -1.86
N LEU A 32 5.91 0.46 -3.07
CA LEU A 32 5.46 -0.91 -3.26
C LEU A 32 6.45 -1.93 -2.71
N GLU A 33 7.75 -1.77 -2.98
CA GLU A 33 8.78 -2.66 -2.45
C GLU A 33 8.79 -2.68 -0.92
N VAL A 34 8.61 -1.53 -0.29
CA VAL A 34 8.49 -1.40 1.17
C VAL A 34 7.24 -2.11 1.67
N ALA A 35 6.08 -1.86 1.06
CA ALA A 35 4.81 -2.49 1.46
C ALA A 35 4.87 -4.02 1.34
N GLU A 36 5.42 -4.54 0.24
CA GLU A 36 5.63 -5.96 0.03
C GLU A 36 6.60 -6.56 1.07
N ALA A 37 7.67 -5.85 1.42
CA ALA A 37 8.61 -6.30 2.45
C ALA A 37 7.95 -6.39 3.83
N LEU A 38 7.13 -5.41 4.20
CA LEU A 38 6.39 -5.41 5.47
C LEU A 38 5.40 -6.58 5.54
N LEU A 39 4.74 -6.91 4.44
CA LEU A 39 3.86 -8.09 4.37
C LEU A 39 4.62 -9.41 4.56
N ARG A 40 5.87 -9.50 4.09
CA ARG A 40 6.70 -10.71 4.23
C ARG A 40 7.26 -10.92 5.64
N VAL A 41 7.75 -9.87 6.29
CA VAL A 41 8.61 -10.02 7.48
C VAL A 41 7.82 -10.13 8.79
N ALA A 42 6.48 -9.97 8.79
CA ALA A 42 5.68 -9.85 10.02
C ALA A 42 6.29 -8.84 11.04
N HIS A 43 7.08 -7.89 10.53
CA HIS A 43 7.69 -6.84 11.31
C HIS A 43 6.61 -5.83 11.70
N LEU A 44 6.61 -5.44 12.97
CA LEU A 44 5.73 -4.37 13.42
C LEU A 44 6.47 -3.04 13.22
N PRO A 45 6.03 -2.18 12.29
CA PRO A 45 6.68 -0.90 12.08
C PRO A 45 6.60 -0.03 13.35
N ASP A 46 7.60 0.81 13.54
CA ASP A 46 7.61 1.83 14.58
C ASP A 46 6.48 2.85 14.34
N VAL A 47 5.98 3.47 15.42
CA VAL A 47 5.08 4.62 15.41
C VAL A 47 5.58 5.72 14.46
N THR A 48 6.88 5.98 14.42
CA THR A 48 7.46 6.99 13.51
C THR A 48 7.27 6.61 12.05
N GLU A 49 7.52 5.34 11.70
CA GLU A 49 7.34 4.81 10.35
C GLU A 49 5.86 4.84 9.94
N VAL A 50 4.96 4.46 10.86
CA VAL A 50 3.51 4.54 10.65
C VAL A 50 3.06 5.98 10.41
N ALA A 51 3.58 6.93 11.18
CA ALA A 51 3.26 8.36 11.01
C ALA A 51 3.74 8.89 9.65
N GLN A 52 4.93 8.46 9.20
CA GLN A 52 5.45 8.82 7.88
C GLN A 52 4.55 8.28 6.75
N VAL A 53 4.15 7.01 6.80
CA VAL A 53 3.23 6.43 5.82
C VAL A 53 1.86 7.13 5.85
N ALA A 54 1.37 7.49 7.04
CA ALA A 54 0.10 8.22 7.18
C ALA A 54 0.13 9.64 6.57
N SER A 55 1.32 10.20 6.33
CA SER A 55 1.50 11.49 5.66
C SER A 55 1.62 11.40 4.13
N TRP A 56 1.46 10.21 3.55
CA TRP A 56 1.49 10.02 2.11
C TRP A 56 0.34 10.76 1.42
N HIS A 57 0.66 11.42 0.31
CA HIS A 57 -0.31 12.09 -0.54
C HIS A 57 -0.11 11.64 -1.99
N PRO A 58 -1.20 11.44 -2.75
CA PRO A 58 -1.08 11.14 -4.17
C PRO A 58 -0.42 12.32 -4.90
N PRO A 59 0.50 12.06 -5.86
CA PRO A 59 1.13 13.09 -6.64
C PRO A 59 0.08 13.86 -7.44
N ALA A 60 0.10 15.18 -7.33
CA ALA A 60 -0.78 16.10 -8.04
C ALA A 60 -0.09 16.66 -9.29
N ASP A 61 -0.87 17.29 -10.17
CA ASP A 61 -0.37 18.09 -11.29
C ASP A 61 0.54 17.35 -12.30
N LEU A 62 0.44 16.03 -12.36
CA LEU A 62 1.18 15.21 -13.34
C LEU A 62 0.63 15.36 -14.77
N GLY A 63 -0.63 15.77 -14.92
CA GLY A 63 -1.30 15.83 -16.22
C GLY A 63 -1.69 14.43 -16.74
N PRO A 64 -2.01 14.27 -18.04
CA PRO A 64 -2.26 12.95 -18.62
C PRO A 64 -1.01 12.08 -18.55
N LEU A 65 -1.15 10.75 -18.69
CA LEU A 65 -0.03 9.82 -18.73
C LEU A 65 0.64 9.82 -20.12
N PRO A 66 1.97 9.98 -20.23
CA PRO A 66 2.70 9.84 -21.48
C PRO A 66 2.57 8.42 -22.05
N ALA A 67 2.28 8.31 -23.34
CA ALA A 67 2.11 7.02 -24.03
C ALA A 67 3.29 6.03 -23.83
N PRO A 68 4.57 6.47 -23.84
CA PRO A 68 5.70 5.56 -23.59
C PRO A 68 5.71 4.93 -22.19
N LEU A 69 5.06 5.58 -21.20
CA LEU A 69 5.03 5.12 -19.82
C LEU A 69 3.83 4.24 -19.49
N LEU A 70 2.91 4.02 -20.45
CA LEU A 70 1.67 3.28 -20.24
C LEU A 70 1.91 1.89 -19.67
N THR A 71 2.80 1.11 -20.29
CA THR A 71 3.10 -0.27 -19.86
C THR A 71 3.68 -0.29 -18.45
N ARG A 72 4.55 0.66 -18.10
CA ARG A 72 5.14 0.75 -16.76
C ARG A 72 4.08 1.10 -15.73
N ALA A 73 3.24 2.09 -16.00
CA ALA A 73 2.16 2.49 -15.10
C ALA A 73 1.14 1.35 -14.87
N GLN A 74 0.83 0.57 -15.92
CA GLN A 74 -0.03 -0.61 -15.79
C GLN A 74 0.59 -1.67 -14.88
N SER A 75 1.88 -1.97 -15.04
CA SER A 75 2.58 -2.93 -14.18
C SER A 75 2.61 -2.47 -12.71
N VAL A 76 2.82 -1.18 -12.46
CA VAL A 76 2.74 -0.60 -11.10
C VAL A 76 1.34 -0.76 -10.52
N LEU A 77 0.30 -0.45 -11.29
CA LEU A 77 -1.09 -0.59 -10.85
C LEU A 77 -1.47 -2.04 -10.53
N GLU A 78 -1.07 -2.99 -11.37
CA GLU A 78 -1.30 -4.42 -11.12
C GLU A 78 -0.68 -4.87 -9.80
N ARG A 79 0.57 -4.47 -9.53
CA ARG A 79 1.24 -4.74 -8.25
C ARG A 79 0.53 -4.07 -7.08
N GLN A 80 0.08 -2.83 -7.23
CA GLN A 80 -0.71 -2.13 -6.21
C GLN A 80 -1.99 -2.89 -5.84
N LEU A 81 -2.71 -3.40 -6.83
CA LEU A 81 -3.93 -4.18 -6.60
C LEU A 81 -3.65 -5.51 -5.90
N GLU A 82 -2.55 -6.18 -6.26
CA GLU A 82 -2.13 -7.42 -5.60
C GLU A 82 -1.79 -7.18 -4.13
N VAL A 83 -0.94 -6.19 -3.85
CA VAL A 83 -0.53 -5.82 -2.48
C VAL A 83 -1.74 -5.40 -1.65
N ALA A 84 -2.66 -4.62 -2.21
CA ALA A 84 -3.91 -4.24 -1.53
C ALA A 84 -4.77 -5.46 -1.18
N GLY A 85 -4.87 -6.45 -2.08
CA GLY A 85 -5.55 -7.71 -1.83
C GLY A 85 -4.92 -8.51 -0.69
N GLN A 86 -3.59 -8.65 -0.71
CA GLN A 86 -2.84 -9.34 0.36
C GLN A 86 -3.02 -8.63 1.71
N LEU A 87 -2.96 -7.29 1.74
CA LEU A 87 -3.17 -6.51 2.95
C LEU A 87 -4.58 -6.68 3.52
N ALA A 88 -5.61 -6.70 2.67
CA ALA A 88 -6.98 -6.94 3.11
C ALA A 88 -7.15 -8.32 3.77
N LEU A 89 -6.53 -9.36 3.20
CA LEU A 89 -6.52 -10.71 3.76
C LEU A 89 -5.79 -10.77 5.10
N ALA A 90 -4.61 -10.16 5.20
CA ALA A 90 -3.84 -10.08 6.43
C ALA A 90 -4.61 -9.35 7.54
N ALA A 91 -5.24 -8.22 7.22
CA ALA A 91 -6.06 -7.46 8.16
C ALA A 91 -7.27 -8.27 8.64
N ALA A 92 -7.92 -9.02 7.75
CA ALA A 92 -9.03 -9.90 8.12
C ALA A 92 -8.59 -11.05 9.05
N ALA A 93 -7.43 -11.67 8.79
CA ALA A 93 -6.85 -12.71 9.63
C ALA A 93 -6.50 -12.18 11.03
N SER A 94 -5.85 -11.01 11.10
CA SER A 94 -5.50 -10.34 12.35
C SER A 94 -6.73 -10.04 13.21
N ARG A 95 -7.82 -9.50 12.61
CA ARG A 95 -9.08 -9.26 13.33
C ARG A 95 -9.68 -10.54 13.90
N ARG A 96 -9.65 -11.66 13.17
CA ARG A 96 -10.13 -12.95 13.68
C ARG A 96 -9.29 -13.45 14.86
N GLN A 97 -7.96 -13.38 14.75
CA GLN A 97 -7.06 -13.78 15.83
C GLN A 97 -7.30 -12.96 17.10
N MET A 98 -7.46 -11.64 16.96
CA MET A 98 -7.79 -10.76 18.09
C MET A 98 -9.14 -11.09 18.73
N ALA A 99 -10.16 -11.43 17.93
CA ALA A 99 -11.45 -11.84 18.45
C ALA A 99 -11.36 -13.15 19.26
N THR A 100 -10.64 -14.16 18.75
CA THR A 100 -10.40 -15.41 19.47
C THR A 100 -9.61 -15.20 20.75
N ALA A 101 -8.54 -14.39 20.72
CA ALA A 101 -7.74 -14.09 21.90
C ALA A 101 -8.57 -13.39 23.00
N ARG A 102 -9.45 -12.47 22.61
CA ARG A 102 -10.40 -11.81 23.54
C ARG A 102 -11.39 -12.82 24.14
N ALA A 103 -11.93 -13.74 23.32
CA ALA A 103 -12.86 -14.76 23.79
C ALA A 103 -12.22 -15.71 24.81
N LEU A 104 -10.97 -16.14 24.58
CA LEU A 104 -10.24 -16.98 25.53
C LEU A 104 -9.98 -16.27 26.86
N ARG A 105 -9.59 -14.99 26.83
CA ARG A 105 -9.34 -14.18 28.04
C ARG A 105 -10.61 -13.94 28.87
N ALA A 106 -11.77 -13.96 28.24
CA ALA A 106 -13.07 -13.77 28.89
C ALA A 106 -13.65 -15.06 29.52
N ARG A 107 -13.04 -16.23 29.31
CA ARG A 107 -13.50 -17.47 29.96
C ARG A 107 -13.03 -17.48 31.42
N PRO A 108 -13.92 -17.71 32.40
CA PRO A 108 -13.49 -17.92 33.78
C PRO A 108 -12.59 -19.16 33.85
N GLU A 109 -11.59 -19.11 34.72
CA GLU A 109 -10.63 -20.20 34.92
C GLU A 109 -11.41 -21.49 35.23
N ALA A 110 -11.23 -22.53 34.41
CA ALA A 110 -11.94 -23.79 34.60
C ALA A 110 -11.37 -24.46 35.86
N VAL A 111 -12.14 -24.44 36.95
CA VAL A 111 -11.78 -25.11 38.21
C VAL A 111 -11.67 -26.62 37.91
N PRO A 112 -10.47 -27.22 38.03
CA PRO A 112 -10.31 -28.64 37.74
C PRO A 112 -11.04 -29.46 38.82
N VAL A 113 -11.99 -30.29 38.39
CA VAL A 113 -12.69 -31.24 39.25
C VAL A 113 -12.00 -32.59 39.12
N TYR A 114 -11.35 -33.04 40.19
CA TYR A 114 -10.77 -34.38 40.27
C TYR A 114 -11.85 -35.37 40.71
N LEU A 115 -12.17 -36.32 39.84
CA LEU A 115 -13.01 -37.47 40.18
C LEU A 115 -12.09 -38.56 40.73
N ASP A 116 -12.23 -38.87 42.02
CA ASP A 116 -11.55 -40.01 42.64
C ASP A 116 -12.30 -41.28 42.25
N ALA A 117 -11.66 -42.13 41.46
CA ALA A 117 -12.19 -43.44 41.08
C ALA A 117 -11.75 -44.47 42.13
N GLN A 118 -12.43 -44.51 43.27
CA GLN A 118 -12.35 -45.64 44.20
C GLN A 118 -13.56 -46.55 43.95
N GLY A 119 -13.28 -47.71 43.36
CA GLY A 119 -14.18 -48.86 43.27
C GLY A 119 -13.43 -50.10 43.69
#